data_AF-A0A969KJK3-F1
#
_entry.id   AF-A0A969KJK3-F1
#
_cell.length_a   1.000
_cell.length_b   1.000
_cell.length_c   1.000
_cell.angle_alpha   90.00
_cell.angle_beta   90.00
_cell.angle_gamma   90.00
#
_symmetry.space_group_name_H-M   'P 1'
#
loop_
_entity.id
_entity.type
_entity.pdbx_description
1 polymer ?
#
loop_
_entity_poly.entity_id
_entity_poly.type
_entity_poly.pdbx_seq_one_letter_code
_entity_poly.pdbx_strand_id
1 'polypeptide(L)'
;AIAVVARFPDDIDPAQLQNYRQGVGVDPLAGAEAIISHLVVRQFGIPCAHAPALSPLPVDGSISPRSAAEELGYTFLSCVLVGLSRAPRYRQQPSVNTITNHHVNAVIIPASACGGSAVLSFSQQPHTKIITVGNNTTALNVTADSLNLLNLDVVPVANYQEAIGWLVCDRAGINPESFSPKANKATNWP
;
A
#
# COMPACT_ATOMS: atom_id res chain seq x y z
N ALA A 1 13.93 0.50 -16.64
CA ALA A 1 13.30 1.19 -15.51
C ALA A 1 13.61 2.67 -15.63
N ILE A 2 12.74 3.55 -15.12
CA ILE A 2 12.87 5.01 -15.20
C ILE A 2 12.86 5.57 -13.78
N ALA A 3 13.80 6.45 -13.45
CA ALA A 3 13.75 7.27 -12.25
C ALA A 3 13.25 8.66 -12.66
N VAL A 4 12.23 9.16 -11.97
CA VAL A 4 11.75 10.53 -12.12
C VAL A 4 12.17 11.32 -10.89
N VAL A 5 12.80 12.47 -11.11
CA VAL A 5 13.09 13.43 -10.05
C VAL A 5 12.17 14.61 -10.25
N ALA A 6 11.33 14.90 -9.25
CA ALA A 6 10.37 16.00 -9.32
C ALA A 6 10.84 17.16 -8.44
N ARG A 7 10.89 18.36 -9.03
CA ARG A 7 11.15 19.62 -8.33
C ARG A 7 9.89 20.46 -8.39
N PHE A 8 9.21 20.57 -7.26
CA PHE A 8 8.11 21.51 -7.07
C PHE A 8 8.62 22.78 -6.40
N PRO A 9 7.94 23.93 -6.52
CA PRO A 9 8.28 25.11 -5.73
C PRO A 9 8.22 24.84 -4.22
N ASP A 10 9.02 25.58 -3.43
CA ASP A 10 9.14 25.39 -1.97
C ASP A 10 8.02 26.07 -1.15
N ASP A 11 6.96 26.56 -1.80
CA ASP A 11 5.88 27.34 -1.21
C ASP A 11 4.74 26.46 -0.66
N ILE A 12 5.11 25.41 0.09
CA ILE A 12 4.13 24.56 0.77
C ILE A 12 3.47 25.36 1.89
N ASP A 13 2.14 25.30 1.97
CA ASP A 13 1.38 25.88 3.07
C ASP A 13 1.94 25.39 4.43
N PRO A 14 2.37 26.30 5.33
CA PRO A 14 2.97 25.93 6.60
C PRO A 14 2.08 25.02 7.46
N ALA A 15 0.76 25.22 7.42
CA ALA A 15 -0.18 24.39 8.17
C ALA A 15 -0.22 22.96 7.60
N GLN A 16 -0.24 22.83 6.27
CA GLN A 16 -0.16 21.53 5.61
C GLN A 16 1.16 20.79 5.91
N LEU A 17 2.30 21.49 5.82
CA LEU A 17 3.61 20.91 6.16
C LEU A 17 3.66 20.46 7.62
N GLN A 18 3.16 21.27 8.54
CA GLN A 18 3.11 20.92 9.97
C GLN A 18 2.22 19.69 10.19
N ASN A 19 1.04 19.64 9.58
CA ASN A 19 0.14 18.49 9.69
C ASN A 19 0.80 17.21 9.18
N TYR A 20 1.52 17.29 8.05
CA TYR A 20 2.27 16.14 7.50
C TYR A 20 3.39 15.69 8.44
N ARG A 21 4.20 16.61 8.97
CA ARG A 21 5.27 16.32 9.95
C ARG A 21 4.73 15.69 11.24
N GLN A 22 3.50 16.02 11.62
CA GLN A 22 2.81 15.42 12.77
C GLN A 22 2.05 14.12 12.41
N GLY A 23 2.14 13.65 11.17
CA GLY A 23 1.49 12.44 10.67
C GLY A 23 -0.03 12.52 10.57
N VAL A 24 -0.60 13.72 10.69
CA VAL A 24 -2.05 13.95 10.60
C VAL A 24 -2.45 14.30 9.17
N GLY A 25 -1.59 15.01 8.45
CA GLY A 25 -1.80 15.47 7.09
C GLY A 25 -1.33 14.48 6.02
N VAL A 26 -1.73 14.77 4.78
CA VAL A 26 -1.23 14.09 3.58
C VAL A 26 0.02 14.79 3.05
N ASP A 27 0.85 14.04 2.34
CA ASP A 27 1.99 14.59 1.59
C ASP A 27 1.52 15.13 0.23
N PRO A 28 1.52 16.46 -0.01
CA PRO A 28 1.15 17.02 -1.31
C PRO A 28 2.17 16.68 -2.41
N LEU A 29 3.45 16.61 -2.07
CA LEU A 29 4.53 16.38 -3.03
C LEU A 29 4.45 14.95 -3.53
N ALA A 30 4.45 13.97 -2.62
CA ALA A 30 4.34 12.56 -2.98
C ALA A 30 3.05 12.26 -3.75
N GLY A 31 1.95 12.97 -3.49
CA GLY A 31 0.72 12.86 -4.27
C GLY A 31 0.93 13.19 -5.76
N ALA A 32 1.57 14.33 -6.05
CA ALA A 32 1.88 14.74 -7.42
C ALA A 32 2.90 13.80 -8.09
N GLU A 33 3.93 13.38 -7.37
CA GLU A 33 4.94 12.43 -7.85
C GLU A 33 4.35 11.06 -8.18
N ALA A 34 3.43 10.57 -7.36
CA ALA A 34 2.71 9.33 -7.59
C ALA A 34 1.90 9.40 -8.88
N ILE A 35 1.23 10.52 -9.16
CA ILE A 35 0.50 10.73 -10.44
C ILE A 35 1.47 10.70 -11.62
N ILE A 36 2.57 11.45 -11.56
CA ILE A 36 3.56 11.53 -12.67
C ILE A 36 4.14 10.14 -12.95
N SER A 37 4.66 9.46 -11.94
CA SER A 37 5.26 8.13 -12.08
C SER A 37 4.24 7.09 -12.55
N HIS A 38 2.99 7.16 -12.07
CA HIS A 38 1.90 6.30 -12.55
C HIS A 38 1.65 6.51 -14.05
N LEU A 39 1.57 7.76 -14.52
CA LEU A 39 1.36 8.07 -15.94
C LEU A 39 2.52 7.57 -16.81
N VAL A 40 3.77 7.69 -16.34
CA VAL A 40 4.95 7.14 -17.02
C VAL A 40 4.84 5.61 -17.15
N VAL A 41 4.53 4.89 -16.06
CA VAL A 41 4.33 3.43 -16.10
C VAL A 41 3.21 3.05 -17.05
N ARG A 42 2.07 3.75 -16.97
CA ARG A 42 0.89 3.48 -17.79
C ARG A 42 1.16 3.70 -19.29
N GLN A 43 1.87 4.77 -19.64
CA GLN A 43 2.14 5.12 -21.04
C GLN A 43 3.20 4.23 -21.68
N PHE A 44 4.29 3.96 -20.96
CA PHE A 44 5.46 3.29 -21.55
C PHE A 44 5.57 1.81 -21.20
N GLY A 45 4.84 1.33 -20.20
CA GLY A 45 4.93 -0.06 -19.75
C GLY A 45 6.33 -0.42 -19.24
N ILE A 46 7.02 0.51 -18.58
CA ILE A 46 8.32 0.27 -17.95
C ILE A 46 8.27 0.70 -16.47
N PRO A 47 8.89 -0.05 -15.55
CA PRO A 47 8.90 0.29 -14.13
C PRO A 47 9.42 1.71 -13.90
N CYS A 48 8.71 2.48 -13.10
CA CYS A 48 9.06 3.84 -12.72
C CYS A 48 8.99 3.98 -11.21
N ALA A 49 9.92 4.75 -10.64
CA ALA A 49 9.83 5.26 -9.28
C ALA A 49 10.22 6.75 -9.26
N HIS A 50 9.77 7.46 -8.24
CA HIS A 50 9.96 8.90 -8.09
C HIS A 50 10.81 9.22 -6.86
N ALA A 51 11.57 10.30 -6.95
CA ALA A 51 12.26 10.90 -5.82
C ALA A 51 12.02 12.42 -5.82
N PRO A 52 11.79 13.02 -4.65
CA PRO A 52 11.73 14.46 -4.54
C PRO A 52 13.10 15.10 -4.72
N ALA A 53 13.12 16.26 -5.38
CA ALA A 53 14.21 17.23 -5.32
C ALA A 53 13.77 18.39 -4.42
N LEU A 54 14.08 18.26 -3.13
CA LEU A 54 13.71 19.23 -2.09
C LEU A 54 14.97 19.76 -1.41
N SER A 55 14.88 21.01 -0.95
CA SER A 55 15.85 21.53 0.01
C SER A 55 15.59 20.88 1.37
N PRO A 56 16.62 20.46 2.12
CA PRO A 56 16.42 19.86 3.42
C PRO A 56 15.82 20.88 4.40
N LEU A 57 14.82 20.44 5.15
CA LEU A 57 14.28 21.23 6.25
C LEU A 57 15.16 21.09 7.50
N PRO A 58 15.14 22.07 8.42
CA PRO A 58 15.75 21.90 9.73
C PRO A 58 15.16 20.70 10.46
N VAL A 59 16.03 19.91 11.07
CA VAL A 59 15.63 18.76 11.91
C VAL A 59 14.78 19.25 13.08
N ASP A 60 13.66 18.58 13.29
CA ASP A 60 12.72 18.86 14.39
C ASP A 60 12.50 17.57 15.18
N GLY A 61 12.84 17.59 16.47
CA GLY A 61 12.69 16.45 17.37
C GLY A 61 11.25 16.18 17.82
N SER A 62 10.31 17.05 17.47
CA SER A 62 8.90 16.95 17.84
C SER A 62 8.00 16.32 16.77
N ILE A 63 8.58 15.87 15.65
CA ILE A 63 7.84 15.25 14.55
C ILE A 63 7.32 13.86 14.91
N SER A 64 6.31 13.42 14.16
CA SER A 64 5.76 12.08 14.29
C SER A 64 6.79 11.02 13.89
N PRO A 65 6.83 9.86 14.56
CA PRO A 65 7.61 8.71 14.10
C PRO A 65 7.29 8.28 12.66
N ARG A 66 6.08 8.58 12.17
CA ARG A 66 5.66 8.30 10.79
C ARG A 66 6.42 9.12 9.74
N SER A 67 6.84 10.34 10.09
CA SER A 67 7.51 11.28 9.18
C SER A 67 9.02 11.38 9.48
N ALA A 68 9.47 10.84 10.61
CA ALA A 68 10.86 10.92 11.05
C ALA A 68 11.88 10.30 10.09
N ALA A 69 11.53 9.17 9.46
CA ALA A 69 12.43 8.50 8.52
C ALA A 69 12.70 9.36 7.26
N GLU A 70 11.71 10.14 6.82
CA GLU A 70 11.84 11.03 5.68
C GLU A 70 12.70 12.25 6.02
N GLU A 71 12.46 12.88 7.17
CA GLU A 71 13.22 14.04 7.65
C GLU A 71 14.71 13.74 7.88
N LEU A 72 15.03 12.53 8.34
CA LEU A 72 16.40 12.07 8.54
C LEU A 72 17.03 11.47 7.26
N GLY A 73 16.21 11.14 6.27
CA GLY A 73 16.60 10.36 5.10
C GLY A 73 16.98 11.22 3.90
N TYR A 74 18.27 11.45 3.68
CA TYR A 74 18.75 12.15 2.46
C TYR A 74 18.91 11.23 1.23
N THR A 75 18.35 10.02 1.28
CA THR A 75 18.65 8.96 0.32
C THR A 75 17.58 8.73 -0.74
N PHE A 76 16.65 9.68 -0.94
CA PHE A 76 15.53 9.56 -1.88
C PHE A 76 15.93 8.98 -3.24
N LEU A 77 16.77 9.68 -3.99
CA LEU A 77 17.20 9.24 -5.33
C LEU A 77 18.04 7.96 -5.28
N SER A 78 18.96 7.84 -4.32
CA SER A 78 19.81 6.65 -4.19
C SER A 78 18.98 5.38 -3.93
N CYS A 79 17.99 5.45 -3.03
CA CYS A 79 17.06 4.36 -2.75
C CYS A 79 16.23 4.00 -3.99
N VAL A 80 15.75 5.01 -4.73
CA VAL A 80 15.04 4.81 -6.01
C VAL A 80 15.92 4.08 -7.03
N LEU A 81 17.17 4.51 -7.23
CA LEU A 81 18.09 3.88 -8.17
C LEU A 81 18.41 2.42 -7.78
N VAL A 82 18.65 2.18 -6.49
CA VAL A 82 18.89 0.82 -5.97
C VAL A 82 17.65 -0.07 -6.18
N GLY A 83 16.44 0.43 -5.86
CA GLY A 83 15.19 -0.30 -6.08
C GLY A 83 14.95 -0.62 -7.57
N LEU A 84 15.11 0.38 -8.44
CA LEU A 84 14.91 0.22 -9.87
C LEU A 84 15.94 -0.71 -10.54
N SER A 85 17.17 -0.78 -10.01
CA SER A 85 18.19 -1.72 -10.50
C SER A 85 17.76 -3.19 -10.37
N ARG A 86 16.82 -3.48 -9.46
CA ARG A 86 16.28 -4.82 -9.19
C ARG A 86 14.79 -4.95 -9.53
N ALA A 87 14.17 -3.92 -10.08
CA ALA A 87 12.74 -3.91 -10.34
C ALA A 87 12.37 -4.96 -11.43
N PRO A 88 11.31 -5.76 -11.21
CA PRO A 88 10.84 -6.70 -12.21
C PRO A 88 10.38 -5.98 -13.48
N ARG A 89 10.61 -6.57 -14.64
CA ARG A 89 10.14 -6.04 -15.92
C ARG A 89 8.73 -6.54 -16.22
N TYR A 90 7.87 -5.65 -16.70
CA TYR A 90 6.57 -6.05 -17.25
C TYR A 90 6.78 -6.87 -18.53
N ARG A 91 5.99 -7.94 -18.69
CA ARG A 91 6.00 -8.79 -19.89
C ARG A 91 4.56 -9.08 -20.31
N GLN A 92 4.29 -9.03 -21.60
CA GLN A 92 2.99 -9.44 -22.15
C GLN A 92 2.81 -10.95 -22.10
N GLN A 93 3.89 -11.71 -22.29
CA GLN A 93 3.88 -13.17 -22.22
C GLN A 93 4.60 -13.63 -20.96
N PRO A 94 3.93 -14.40 -20.09
CA PRO A 94 4.54 -14.93 -18.89
C PRO A 94 5.63 -15.94 -19.24
N SER A 95 6.67 -15.95 -18.43
CA SER A 95 7.74 -16.95 -18.41
C SER A 95 7.72 -17.67 -17.06
N VAL A 96 8.54 -18.72 -16.91
CA VAL A 96 8.63 -19.52 -15.67
C VAL A 96 8.85 -18.65 -14.42
N ASN A 97 9.60 -17.54 -14.55
CA ASN A 97 9.91 -16.64 -13.44
C ASN A 97 8.96 -15.42 -13.34
N THR A 98 7.84 -15.43 -14.08
CA THR A 98 6.91 -14.28 -14.09
C THR A 98 5.95 -14.36 -12.92
N ILE A 99 5.97 -13.33 -12.08
CA ILE A 99 4.98 -13.13 -11.02
C ILE A 99 3.71 -12.55 -11.65
N THR A 100 2.65 -13.36 -11.67
CA THR A 100 1.27 -12.97 -11.98
C THR A 100 0.42 -12.77 -10.72
N ASN A 101 -0.80 -12.26 -10.89
CA ASN A 101 -1.81 -12.16 -9.83
C ASN A 101 -2.16 -13.51 -9.17
N HIS A 102 -1.96 -14.64 -9.85
CA HIS A 102 -2.17 -15.98 -9.29
C HIS A 102 -1.19 -16.33 -8.16
N HIS A 103 -0.07 -15.61 -8.04
CA HIS A 103 0.89 -15.80 -6.95
C HIS A 103 0.63 -14.91 -5.73
N VAL A 104 -0.48 -14.17 -5.70
CA VAL A 104 -0.86 -13.32 -4.57
C VAL A 104 -2.07 -13.92 -3.87
N ASN A 105 -1.84 -14.50 -2.69
CA ASN A 105 -2.90 -15.12 -1.88
C ASN A 105 -3.65 -14.12 -1.01
N ALA A 106 -3.02 -13.01 -0.63
CA ALA A 106 -3.67 -12.02 0.23
C ALA A 106 -3.16 -10.60 -0.03
N VAL A 107 -4.02 -9.62 0.20
CA VAL A 107 -3.72 -8.19 0.18
C VAL A 107 -4.19 -7.58 1.50
N ILE A 108 -3.27 -6.96 2.25
CA ILE A 108 -3.60 -6.27 3.51
C ILE A 108 -3.65 -4.76 3.24
N ILE A 109 -4.78 -4.14 3.59
CA ILE A 109 -5.00 -2.70 3.39
C ILE A 109 -5.69 -2.06 4.60
N PRO A 110 -5.57 -0.73 4.79
CA PRO A 110 -6.44 0.01 5.68
C PRO A 110 -7.91 -0.17 5.29
N ALA A 111 -8.81 -0.33 6.27
CA ALA A 111 -10.25 -0.52 6.02
C ALA A 111 -10.93 0.67 5.31
N SER A 112 -10.26 1.82 5.30
CA SER A 112 -10.71 3.07 4.66
C SER A 112 -10.03 3.35 3.31
N ALA A 113 -9.31 2.38 2.73
CA ALA A 113 -8.52 2.55 1.50
C ALA A 113 -8.80 1.47 0.43
N CYS A 114 -10.04 1.02 0.29
CA CYS A 114 -10.43 -0.09 -0.59
C CYS A 114 -10.50 0.27 -2.10
N GLY A 115 -10.39 1.56 -2.46
CA GLY A 115 -10.61 2.04 -3.84
C GLY A 115 -9.44 1.89 -4.82
N GLY A 116 -8.29 1.39 -4.38
CA GLY A 116 -7.10 1.27 -5.23
C GLY A 116 -7.28 0.24 -6.35
N SER A 117 -6.75 0.52 -7.55
CA SER A 117 -6.87 -0.38 -8.71
C SER A 117 -6.34 -1.79 -8.45
N ALA A 118 -5.27 -1.92 -7.66
CA ALA A 118 -4.75 -3.21 -7.23
C ALA A 118 -5.78 -3.98 -6.38
N VAL A 119 -6.37 -3.32 -5.38
CA VAL A 119 -7.41 -3.91 -4.51
C VAL A 119 -8.60 -4.34 -5.35
N LEU A 120 -9.10 -3.48 -6.24
CA LEU A 120 -10.21 -3.78 -7.14
C LEU A 120 -9.92 -4.93 -8.11
N SER A 121 -8.66 -5.08 -8.55
CA SER A 121 -8.28 -6.18 -9.45
C SER A 121 -8.15 -7.51 -8.72
N PHE A 122 -7.56 -7.50 -7.51
CA PHE A 122 -7.43 -8.69 -6.66
C PHE A 122 -8.76 -9.13 -6.06
N SER A 123 -9.65 -8.18 -5.79
CA SER A 123 -11.05 -8.35 -5.42
C SER A 123 -11.83 -9.30 -6.35
N GLN A 124 -11.44 -9.39 -7.61
CA GLN A 124 -12.09 -10.25 -8.61
C GLN A 124 -11.45 -11.64 -8.70
N GLN A 125 -10.39 -11.90 -7.92
CA GLN A 125 -9.69 -13.19 -7.92
C GLN A 125 -10.27 -14.08 -6.82
N PRO A 126 -10.75 -15.29 -7.14
CA PRO A 126 -11.39 -16.17 -6.15
C PRO A 126 -10.43 -16.68 -5.07
N HIS A 127 -9.12 -16.68 -5.34
CA HIS A 127 -8.09 -17.17 -4.42
C HIS A 127 -7.41 -16.07 -3.61
N THR A 128 -7.65 -14.79 -3.90
CA THR A 128 -6.98 -13.68 -3.22
C THR A 128 -7.87 -13.11 -2.12
N LYS A 129 -7.39 -13.17 -0.88
CA LYS A 129 -8.08 -12.66 0.30
C LYS A 129 -7.80 -11.17 0.48
N ILE A 130 -8.83 -10.36 0.70
CA ILE A 130 -8.65 -8.93 1.01
C ILE A 130 -8.80 -8.73 2.52
N ILE A 131 -7.70 -8.45 3.20
CA ILE A 131 -7.69 -8.25 4.65
C ILE A 131 -7.72 -6.75 4.94
N THR A 132 -8.75 -6.28 5.62
CA THR A 132 -8.92 -4.86 5.94
C THR A 132 -8.61 -4.59 7.41
N VAL A 133 -7.74 -3.62 7.68
CA VAL A 133 -7.27 -3.30 9.03
C VAL A 133 -8.02 -2.08 9.58
N GLY A 134 -8.77 -2.27 10.66
CA GLY A 134 -9.67 -1.27 11.23
C GLY A 134 -8.98 -0.11 11.95
N ASN A 135 -7.88 -0.37 12.68
CA ASN A 135 -7.19 0.67 13.44
C ASN A 135 -6.22 1.53 12.60
N ASN A 136 -6.14 1.31 11.28
CA ASN A 136 -5.43 2.19 10.36
C ASN A 136 -6.44 2.97 9.52
N THR A 137 -6.66 4.24 9.86
CA THR A 137 -7.56 5.13 9.16
C THR A 137 -6.80 6.02 8.19
N THR A 138 -7.42 6.35 7.06
CA THR A 138 -6.82 7.12 5.97
C THR A 138 -7.74 8.26 5.55
N ALA A 139 -7.18 9.30 4.94
CA ALA A 139 -7.94 10.43 4.41
C ALA A 139 -8.86 10.06 3.22
N LEU A 140 -8.68 8.88 2.60
CA LEU A 140 -9.45 8.43 1.44
C LEU A 140 -10.91 8.13 1.80
N ASN A 141 -11.14 7.54 2.98
CA ASN A 141 -12.46 7.12 3.47
C ASN A 141 -13.28 6.29 2.46
N VAL A 142 -12.60 5.37 1.75
CA VAL A 142 -13.23 4.43 0.81
C VAL A 142 -13.27 3.05 1.45
N THR A 143 -14.44 2.61 1.92
CA THR A 143 -14.64 1.30 2.55
C THR A 143 -15.10 0.25 1.54
N ALA A 144 -15.03 -1.03 1.90
CA ALA A 144 -15.58 -2.11 1.07
C ALA A 144 -17.09 -1.92 0.81
N ASP A 145 -17.84 -1.55 1.85
CA ASP A 145 -19.29 -1.27 1.76
C ASP A 145 -19.58 -0.12 0.80
N SER A 146 -18.78 0.96 0.83
CA SER A 146 -18.98 2.14 -0.03
C SER A 146 -18.89 1.83 -1.53
N LEU A 147 -18.22 0.74 -1.89
CA LEU A 147 -17.99 0.35 -3.28
C LEU A 147 -19.07 -0.61 -3.82
N ASN A 148 -20.05 -1.03 -3.00
CA ASN A 148 -21.09 -2.02 -3.37
C ASN A 148 -20.53 -3.30 -4.01
N LEU A 149 -19.32 -3.69 -3.62
CA LEU A 149 -18.64 -4.86 -4.18
C LEU A 149 -19.15 -6.10 -3.43
N LEU A 150 -20.32 -6.61 -3.83
CA LEU A 150 -20.97 -7.79 -3.24
C LEU A 150 -20.14 -9.09 -3.32
N ASN A 151 -19.03 -9.09 -4.08
CA ASN A 151 -18.18 -10.26 -4.31
C ASN A 151 -16.78 -10.14 -3.67
N LEU A 152 -16.56 -9.12 -2.84
CA LEU A 152 -15.30 -8.93 -2.14
C LEU A 152 -15.28 -9.87 -0.93
N ASP A 153 -14.51 -10.96 -1.00
CA ASP A 153 -14.19 -11.79 0.16
C ASP A 153 -13.22 -11.01 1.08
N VAL A 154 -13.81 -10.11 1.87
CA VAL A 154 -13.11 -9.21 2.77
C VAL A 154 -13.10 -9.79 4.17
N VAL A 155 -11.90 -9.87 4.71
CA VAL A 155 -11.63 -10.27 6.08
C VAL A 155 -11.33 -9.02 6.90
N PRO A 156 -12.27 -8.49 7.68
CA PRO A 156 -12.00 -7.39 8.59
C PRO A 156 -11.20 -7.88 9.80
N VAL A 157 -10.14 -7.15 10.15
CA VAL A 157 -9.34 -7.36 11.37
C VAL A 157 -9.16 -6.03 12.09
N ALA A 158 -8.99 -6.07 13.42
CA ALA A 158 -8.87 -4.85 14.20
C ALA A 158 -7.51 -4.16 14.00
N ASN A 159 -6.44 -4.93 13.82
CA ASN A 159 -5.07 -4.42 13.77
C ASN A 159 -4.15 -5.32 12.90
N TYR A 160 -2.93 -4.84 12.65
CA TYR A 160 -1.95 -5.59 11.84
C TYR A 160 -1.45 -6.89 12.47
N GLN A 161 -1.51 -7.06 13.79
CA GLN A 161 -1.11 -8.31 14.44
C GLN A 161 -2.13 -9.41 14.12
N GLU A 162 -3.42 -9.07 14.13
CA GLU A 162 -4.48 -9.98 13.67
C GLU A 162 -4.36 -10.29 12.17
N ALA A 163 -4.02 -9.30 11.33
CA ALA A 163 -3.76 -9.54 9.91
C ALA A 163 -2.64 -10.59 9.71
N ILE A 164 -1.55 -10.47 10.48
CA ILE A 164 -0.45 -11.45 10.46
C ILE A 164 -0.92 -12.81 10.96
N GLY A 165 -1.69 -12.86 12.05
CA GLY A 165 -2.27 -14.10 12.58
C GLY A 165 -3.13 -14.81 11.55
N TRP A 166 -3.93 -14.06 10.78
CA TRP A 166 -4.72 -14.57 9.67
C TRP A 166 -3.84 -15.20 8.58
N LEU A 167 -2.77 -14.50 8.15
CA LEU A 167 -1.81 -15.04 7.17
C LEU A 167 -1.12 -16.32 7.67
N VAL A 168 -0.81 -16.41 8.96
CA VAL A 168 -0.20 -17.61 9.55
C VAL A 168 -1.17 -18.78 9.51
N CYS A 169 -2.45 -18.56 9.85
CA CYS A 169 -3.49 -19.57 9.80
C CYS A 169 -3.70 -20.08 8.37
N ASP A 170 -3.88 -19.16 7.42
CA ASP A 170 -4.07 -19.46 6.00
C ASP A 170 -2.90 -20.29 5.43
N ARG A 171 -1.65 -19.85 5.70
CA ARG A 171 -0.45 -20.57 5.29
C ARG A 171 -0.35 -21.98 5.90
N ALA A 172 -0.86 -22.17 7.10
CA ALA A 172 -0.85 -23.44 7.81
C ALA A 172 -2.05 -24.35 7.47
N GLY A 173 -3.01 -23.88 6.66
CA GLY A 173 -4.27 -24.59 6.39
C GLY A 173 -5.17 -24.69 7.63
N ILE A 174 -5.03 -23.76 8.59
CA ILE A 174 -5.81 -23.71 9.81
C ILE A 174 -6.95 -22.72 9.60
N ASN A 175 -8.18 -23.12 9.93
CA ASN A 175 -9.31 -22.20 9.93
C ASN A 175 -9.15 -21.14 11.04
N PRO A 176 -9.03 -19.83 10.73
CA PRO A 176 -8.91 -18.78 11.75
C PRO A 176 -10.06 -18.76 12.75
N GLU A 177 -11.28 -19.12 12.32
CA GLU A 177 -12.46 -19.18 13.18
C GLU A 177 -12.35 -20.26 14.28
N SER A 178 -11.43 -21.22 14.14
CA SER A 178 -11.18 -22.24 15.18
C SER A 178 -10.61 -21.65 16.48
N PHE A 179 -10.01 -20.45 16.41
CA PHE A 179 -9.54 -19.71 17.58
C PHE A 179 -10.63 -18.85 18.21
N SER A 180 -11.83 -18.79 17.62
CA SER A 180 -12.98 -18.11 18.22
C SER A 180 -13.55 -18.96 19.37
N PRO A 181 -13.76 -18.39 20.57
CA PRO A 181 -14.40 -19.10 21.67
C PRO A 181 -15.85 -19.50 21.35
N LYS A 182 -16.45 -18.89 20.32
CA LYS A 182 -17.74 -19.24 19.76
C LYS A 182 -17.54 -20.07 18.49
N ALA A 183 -16.87 -21.22 18.58
CA ALA A 183 -16.73 -22.11 17.43
C ALA A 183 -18.13 -22.57 16.98
N ASN A 184 -18.60 -22.08 15.83
CA ASN A 184 -19.73 -22.67 15.15
C ASN A 184 -19.37 -24.13 14.81
N LYS A 185 -20.32 -25.06 14.99
CA LYS A 185 -20.16 -26.47 14.58
C LYS A 185 -19.54 -26.49 13.19
N ALA A 186 -18.46 -27.25 13.01
CA ALA A 186 -17.73 -27.36 11.76
C ALA A 186 -18.69 -27.49 10.57
N THR A 187 -18.92 -26.39 9.86
CA THR A 187 -19.63 -26.41 8.58
C THR A 187 -18.58 -26.69 7.52
N ASN A 188 -18.73 -27.85 6.90
CA ASN A 188 -17.92 -28.45 5.85
C ASN A 188 -17.07 -27.44 5.06
N TRP A 189 -15.75 -27.53 5.25
CA TRP A 189 -14.77 -27.03 4.30
C TRP A 189 -14.72 -28.00 3.11
N PRO A 190 -14.64 -27.52 1.85
CA PRO A 190 -14.49 -28.38 0.67
C PRO A 190 -13.14 -29.12 0.61
#